data_AF-A0A357WXV2-F1
#
_entry.id   AF-A0A357WXV2-F1
#
_cell.length_a   1.000
_cell.length_b   1.000
_cell.length_c   1.000
_cell.angle_alpha   90.00
_cell.angle_beta   90.00
_cell.angle_gamma   90.00
#
_symmetry.space_group_name_H-M   'P 1'
#
loop_
_entity.id
_entity.type
_entity.pdbx_description
1 polymer ?
#
loop_
_entity_poly.entity_id
_entity_poly.type
_entity_poly.pdbx_seq_one_letter_code
_entity_poly.pdbx_strand_id
1 'polypeptide(L)'
;MPVSALNGANLTELNSIINKSEKADDFYIPFKDVFANAIDNVNSTQRIAEQDLLNVLSGQTDDLHTVMINSVKADLALQTLVQLRNKALDSYNEIMRISL
;
A
#
# COMPACT_ATOMS: atom_id res chain seq x y z
N MET A 1 54.04 23.39 36.43
CA MET A 1 53.26 23.30 35.17
C MET A 1 53.55 21.95 34.53
N PRO A 2 52.52 21.13 34.34
CA PRO A 2 52.26 20.56 33.02
C PRO A 2 50.78 20.72 32.65
N VAL A 3 50.55 21.25 31.46
CA VAL A 3 49.27 21.20 30.76
C VAL A 3 49.14 19.80 30.15
N SER A 4 48.06 19.09 30.46
CA SER A 4 47.72 17.84 29.80
C SER A 4 46.23 17.81 29.50
N ALA A 5 45.98 18.06 28.22
CA ALA A 5 44.89 17.58 27.39
C ALA A 5 43.45 17.68 27.92
N LEU A 6 42.73 18.64 27.33
CA LEU A 6 41.35 18.47 26.90
C LEU A 6 41.21 17.12 26.16
N ASN A 7 40.88 16.03 26.85
CA ASN A 7 40.52 14.77 26.20
C ASN A 7 39.55 13.98 27.09
N GLY A 8 38.25 14.19 26.87
CA GLY A 8 37.21 13.54 27.65
C GLY A 8 35.80 14.10 27.41
N ALA A 9 35.69 15.28 26.78
CA ALA A 9 34.41 15.77 26.31
C ALA A 9 34.02 15.07 25.01
N ASN A 10 33.31 13.95 25.19
CA ASN A 10 32.05 13.74 24.48
C ASN A 10 32.08 13.13 23.07
N LEU A 11 32.94 12.14 22.83
CA LEU A 11 32.72 11.20 21.70
C LEU A 11 31.53 10.26 21.95
N THR A 12 31.05 10.14 23.19
CA THR A 12 29.98 9.21 23.56
C THR A 12 28.57 9.78 23.33
N GLU A 13 28.32 11.08 23.53
CA GLU A 13 27.01 11.67 23.17
C GLU A 13 26.91 11.94 21.66
N LEU A 14 28.02 12.20 20.97
CA LEU A 14 28.03 12.21 19.51
C LEU A 14 27.69 10.84 18.92
N ASN A 15 28.11 9.75 19.58
CA ASN A 15 27.78 8.39 19.18
C ASN A 15 26.34 8.01 19.55
N SER A 16 25.74 8.55 20.62
CA SER A 16 24.32 8.32 20.93
C SER A 16 23.37 9.09 20.00
N ILE A 17 23.81 10.22 19.43
CA ILE A 17 23.08 10.93 18.37
C ILE A 17 23.15 10.17 17.03
N ILE A 18 24.31 9.56 16.72
CA ILE A 18 24.47 8.72 15.51
C ILE A 18 23.66 7.41 15.62
N ASN A 19 23.62 6.76 16.79
CA ASN A 19 22.86 5.52 17.01
C ASN A 19 21.33 5.73 17.18
N LYS A 20 20.86 6.98 17.35
CA LYS A 20 19.43 7.34 17.33
C LYS A 20 18.93 7.64 15.90
N SER A 21 19.73 7.31 14.89
CA SER A 21 19.33 7.33 13.48
C SER A 21 19.29 5.91 12.87
N GLU A 22 19.21 4.86 13.69
CA GLU A 22 18.99 3.47 13.27
C GLU A 22 17.65 2.94 13.81
N LYS A 23 16.54 3.62 13.48
CA LYS A 23 15.21 3.00 13.28
C LYS A 23 14.37 3.93 12.41
N ALA A 24 14.90 4.29 11.24
CA ALA A 24 14.01 4.36 10.09
C ALA A 24 13.72 2.90 9.77
N ASP A 25 12.64 2.38 10.35
CA ASP A 25 12.04 1.13 9.89
C ASP A 25 11.80 1.37 8.40
N ASP A 26 12.62 0.76 7.55
CA ASP A 26 12.46 0.80 6.10
C ASP A 26 10.98 0.49 5.88
N PHE A 27 10.21 1.47 5.38
CA PHE A 27 8.77 1.32 5.19
C PHE A 27 8.55 0.38 4.01
N TYR A 28 8.86 -0.89 4.23
CA TYR A 28 8.66 -1.97 3.31
C TYR A 28 7.23 -2.44 3.53
N ILE A 29 6.29 -1.92 2.74
CA ILE A 29 4.98 -2.55 2.64
C ILE A 29 5.16 -3.82 1.82
N PRO A 30 4.91 -5.01 2.38
CA PRO A 30 4.93 -6.25 1.61
C PRO A 30 3.94 -6.18 0.45
N PHE A 31 4.37 -6.60 -0.74
CA PHE A 31 3.48 -6.65 -1.91
C PHE A 31 2.19 -7.44 -1.64
N LYS A 32 2.28 -8.49 -0.81
CA LYS A 32 1.12 -9.26 -0.33
C LYS A 32 0.03 -8.36 0.24
N ASP A 33 0.41 -7.35 1.02
CA ASP A 33 -0.55 -6.48 1.70
C ASP A 33 -1.18 -5.50 0.72
N VAL A 34 -0.41 -4.98 -0.24
CA VAL A 34 -0.97 -4.16 -1.35
C VAL A 34 -1.97 -4.98 -2.17
N PHE A 35 -1.62 -6.22 -2.49
CA PHE A 35 -2.49 -7.12 -3.27
C PHE A 35 -3.75 -7.52 -2.51
N ALA A 36 -3.63 -7.82 -1.21
CA ALA A 36 -4.78 -8.11 -0.35
C ALA A 36 -5.73 -6.91 -0.28
N ASN A 37 -5.20 -5.70 -0.05
CA ASN A 37 -5.99 -4.47 -0.06
C ASN A 37 -6.69 -4.23 -1.40
N ALA A 38 -6.03 -4.55 -2.52
CA ALA A 38 -6.64 -4.42 -3.85
C ALA A 38 -7.82 -5.39 -4.04
N ILE A 39 -7.72 -6.63 -3.55
CA ILE A 39 -8.83 -7.58 -3.56
C ILE A 39 -10.00 -7.07 -2.70
N ASP A 40 -9.70 -6.60 -1.49
CA ASP A 40 -10.72 -6.05 -0.59
C ASP A 40 -11.41 -4.83 -1.21
N ASN A 41 -10.65 -3.99 -1.94
CA ASN A 41 -11.19 -2.84 -2.64
C ASN A 41 -12.18 -3.24 -3.75
N VAL A 42 -11.86 -4.26 -4.54
CA VAL A 42 -12.77 -4.80 -5.57
C VAL A 42 -14.04 -5.34 -4.93
N ASN A 43 -13.91 -6.13 -3.84
CA ASN A 43 -15.06 -6.68 -3.14
C ASN A 43 -15.96 -5.58 -2.58
N SER A 44 -15.37 -4.58 -1.91
CA SER A 44 -16.11 -3.44 -1.37
C SER A 44 -16.81 -2.65 -2.46
N THR A 45 -16.15 -2.41 -3.59
CA THR A 45 -16.72 -1.59 -4.67
C THR A 45 -17.88 -2.32 -5.37
N GLN A 46 -17.76 -3.64 -5.57
CA GLN A 46 -18.87 -4.47 -6.09
C GLN A 46 -20.07 -4.46 -5.14
N ARG A 47 -19.84 -4.67 -3.84
CA ARG A 47 -20.93 -4.65 -2.84
C ARG A 47 -21.65 -3.30 -2.78
N ILE A 48 -20.92 -2.20 -2.89
CA ILE A 48 -21.52 -0.85 -2.92
C ILE A 48 -22.39 -0.69 -4.16
N ALA A 49 -21.88 -1.07 -5.34
CA ALA A 49 -22.65 -0.99 -6.58
C ALA A 49 -23.93 -1.83 -6.53
N GLU A 50 -23.86 -3.05 -5.99
CA GLU A 50 -25.02 -3.93 -5.79
C GLU A 50 -26.03 -3.34 -4.80
N GLN A 51 -25.55 -2.80 -3.68
CA GLN A 51 -26.41 -2.20 -2.66
C GLN A 51 -27.14 -0.98 -3.20
N ASP A 52 -26.43 -0.10 -3.92
CA ASP A 52 -27.03 1.09 -4.51
C ASP A 52 -28.06 0.72 -5.59
N LEU A 53 -27.78 -0.31 -6.38
CA LEU A 53 -28.73 -0.86 -7.35
C LEU A 53 -30.01 -1.34 -6.65
N LEU A 54 -29.89 -2.07 -5.53
CA LEU A 54 -31.06 -2.50 -4.75
C LEU A 54 -31.85 -1.33 -4.16
N ASN A 55 -31.16 -0.29 -3.71
CA ASN A 55 -31.80 0.92 -3.16
C ASN A 55 -32.59 1.68 -4.23
N VAL A 56 -32.07 1.73 -5.46
CA VAL A 56 -32.77 2.29 -6.62
C VAL A 56 -33.98 1.44 -7.00
N LEU A 57 -33.81 0.12 -7.14
CA LEU A 57 -34.90 -0.78 -7.54
C LEU A 57 -36.04 -0.83 -6.50
N SER A 58 -35.71 -0.66 -5.22
CA SER A 58 -36.70 -0.59 -4.13
C SER A 58 -37.35 0.79 -3.97
N GLY A 59 -36.95 1.79 -4.78
CA GLY A 59 -37.48 3.15 -4.74
C GLY A 59 -37.05 3.94 -3.50
N GLN A 60 -36.02 3.51 -2.78
CA GLN A 60 -35.48 4.19 -1.60
C GLN A 60 -34.60 5.38 -1.98
N THR A 61 -34.04 5.39 -3.18
CA THR A 61 -33.15 6.42 -3.72
C THR A 61 -33.35 6.53 -5.24
N ASP A 62 -33.37 7.75 -5.79
CA ASP A 62 -33.52 7.99 -7.24
C ASP A 62 -32.17 8.32 -7.93
N ASP A 63 -31.07 7.99 -7.25
CA ASP A 63 -29.71 8.33 -7.66
C ASP A 63 -29.11 7.27 -8.59
N LEU A 64 -29.70 7.17 -9.78
CA LEU A 64 -29.24 6.30 -10.87
C LEU A 64 -27.80 6.63 -11.31
N HIS A 65 -27.39 7.90 -11.17
CA HIS A 65 -26.05 8.34 -11.54
C HIS A 65 -25.00 7.75 -10.60
N THR A 66 -25.26 7.71 -9.30
CA THR A 66 -24.37 7.07 -8.31
C THR A 66 -24.23 5.57 -8.56
N VAL A 67 -25.31 4.85 -8.87
CA VAL A 67 -25.23 3.42 -9.26
C VAL A 67 -24.31 3.24 -10.47
N MET A 68 -24.51 4.04 -11.52
CA MET A 68 -23.70 3.97 -12.73
C MET A 68 -22.22 4.27 -12.44
N ILE A 69 -21.92 5.31 -11.66
CA ILE A 69 -20.55 5.66 -11.26
C ILE A 69 -19.92 4.52 -10.46
N ASN A 70 -20.66 3.94 -9.51
CA ASN A 70 -20.15 2.87 -8.66
C ASN A 70 -19.94 1.57 -9.43
N SER A 71 -20.79 1.24 -10.41
CA SER A 71 -20.55 0.14 -11.36
C SER A 71 -19.28 0.36 -12.17
N VAL A 72 -19.09 1.54 -12.77
CA VAL A 72 -17.85 1.83 -13.52
C VAL A 72 -16.62 1.76 -12.62
N LYS A 73 -16.72 2.22 -11.37
CA LYS A 73 -15.64 2.10 -10.40
C LYS A 73 -15.33 0.64 -10.09
N ALA A 74 -16.35 -0.21 -9.91
CA ALA A 74 -16.16 -1.65 -9.66
C ALA A 74 -15.46 -2.34 -10.83
N ASP A 75 -15.88 -2.04 -12.06
CA ASP A 75 -15.27 -2.57 -13.28
C ASP A 75 -13.82 -2.12 -13.43
N LEU A 76 -13.55 -0.84 -13.21
CA LEU A 76 -12.19 -0.30 -13.27
C LEU A 76 -11.29 -0.94 -12.19
N ALA A 77 -11.77 -1.06 -10.95
CA ALA A 77 -11.03 -1.69 -9.87
C ALA A 77 -10.67 -3.15 -10.21
N LEU A 78 -11.61 -3.90 -10.79
CA LEU A 78 -11.37 -5.27 -11.24
C LEU A 78 -10.31 -5.32 -12.35
N GLN A 79 -10.39 -4.43 -13.35
CA GLN A 79 -9.38 -4.34 -14.42
C GLN A 79 -7.99 -4.05 -13.85
N THR A 80 -7.89 -3.10 -12.91
CA THR A 80 -6.63 -2.78 -12.22
C THR A 80 -6.09 -3.99 -11.46
N LEU A 81 -6.95 -4.74 -10.76
CA LEU A 81 -6.54 -5.95 -10.04
C LEU A 81 -5.98 -7.02 -10.99
N VAL A 82 -6.61 -7.23 -12.15
CA VAL A 82 -6.12 -8.17 -13.17
C VAL A 82 -4.74 -7.75 -13.70
N GLN A 83 -4.54 -6.45 -13.96
CA GLN A 83 -3.24 -5.92 -14.37
C GLN A 83 -2.18 -6.12 -13.28
N LEU A 84 -2.53 -5.85 -12.02
CA LEU A 84 -1.65 -6.06 -10.88
C LEU A 84 -1.25 -7.53 -10.74
N ARG A 85 -2.22 -8.46 -10.86
CA ARG A 85 -1.99 -9.91 -10.85
C ARG A 85 -1.01 -10.31 -11.94
N ASN A 86 -1.23 -9.85 -13.18
CA ASN A 86 -0.35 -10.18 -14.30
C ASN A 86 1.07 -9.64 -14.05
N LYS A 87 1.19 -8.39 -13.61
CA LYS A 87 2.49 -7.77 -13.33
C LYS A 87 3.24 -8.50 -12.21
N ALA A 88 2.54 -8.96 -11.18
CA ALA A 88 3.13 -9.75 -10.10
C ALA A 88 3.71 -11.08 -10.61
N LEU A 89 2.97 -11.79 -11.47
CA LEU A 89 3.45 -13.02 -12.10
C LEU A 89 4.64 -12.76 -13.02
N ASP A 90 4.59 -11.68 -13.81
CA ASP A 90 5.70 -11.29 -14.68
C ASP A 90 6.97 -10.98 -13.88
N SER A 91 6.84 -10.22 -12.79
CA SER A 91 7.97 -9.91 -11.90
C SER A 91 8.53 -11.15 -11.22
N TYR A 92 7.68 -12.10 -10.81
CA TYR A 92 8.13 -13.39 -10.29
C TYR A 92 8.93 -14.18 -11.35
N ASN A 93 8.39 -14.26 -12.58
CA ASN A 93 9.05 -14.93 -13.70
C ASN A 93 10.38 -14.27 -14.08
N GLU A 94 10.46 -12.94 -14.01
CA GLU A 94 11.68 -12.18 -14.26
C GLU A 94 12.79 -12.52 -13.26
N ILE A 95 12.46 -12.56 -11.96
CA ILE A 95 13.41 -12.92 -10.90
C ILE A 95 13.92 -14.36 -11.10
N MET A 96 13.02 -15.29 -11.46
CA MET A 96 13.39 -16.66 -11.79
C MET A 96 14.34 -16.74 -12.98
N ARG A 97 14.19 -15.88 -13.99
CA ARG A 97 15.05 -15.85 -15.17
C ARG A 97 16.44 -15.26 -14.90
N ILE A 98 16.54 -14.25 -14.03
CA ILE A 98 17.83 -13.65 -13.64
C ILE A 98 18.64 -14.59 -12.75
N SER A 99 17.96 -15.44 -11.97
CA SER A 99 18.59 -16.34 -11.00
C SER A 99 19.07 -17.67 -11.59
N LEU A 100 18.86 -17.90 -12.89
CA LEU A 100 19.30 -19.10 -13.61
C LEU A 100 20.56 -18.82 -14.45
#